data_AF-A0A960F4U2-F1
#
_entry.id   AF-A0A960F4U2-F1
#
_cell.length_a   1.000
_cell.length_b   1.000
_cell.length_c   1.000
_cell.angle_alpha   90.00
_cell.angle_beta   90.00
_cell.angle_gamma   90.00
#
_symmetry.space_group_name_H-M   'P 1'
#
loop_
_entity.id
_entity.type
_entity.pdbx_description
1 polymer ?
#
loop_
_entity_poly.entity_id
_entity_poly.type
_entity_poly.pdbx_seq_one_letter_code
_entity_poly.pdbx_strand_id
1 'polypeptide(L)'
;MADYRPPLDDIRFVLGHVAGLDELLGLPPFTAYDLASVEELLGEAGRFVAEVIAPTNVDGDRLGSRRNPDGSVTAAPGFADAYQRYVTAGWPAAPFDPEYGGGGLPWVVGLAVQEMVTAANMSFSLCPMLSQGAVHTLTAHGSTDQKSRWLPKLISGEWTGTMNLTEPQAGSDVGALSTRAVRAEDGTYRISGQKIFITWGEHDMAENIVHLVLARTADAAPGTKGISCFIVPKFLVGGDGSVGERNGVECVSVEHKMGIHGSPTCVLSFDDAVGELIGEEQAGMRYMFTMMNNARLSVGLEGL
;
A
#
# COMPACT_ATOMS: atom_id res chain seq x y z
N MET A 1 17.48 -10.19 -20.32
CA MET A 1 16.98 -8.84 -20.00
C MET A 1 15.51 -8.82 -20.32
N ALA A 2 14.66 -8.33 -19.42
CA ALA A 2 13.26 -8.10 -19.76
C ALA A 2 13.19 -7.04 -20.86
N ASP A 3 12.60 -7.35 -22.02
CA ASP A 3 12.35 -6.39 -23.12
C ASP A 3 11.05 -5.64 -22.84
N TYR A 4 10.99 -4.92 -21.71
CA TYR A 4 9.86 -4.04 -21.41
C TYR A 4 10.09 -2.70 -22.11
N ARG A 5 9.13 -2.29 -22.92
CA ARG A 5 9.14 -1.01 -23.62
C ARG A 5 7.96 -0.18 -23.13
N PRO A 6 8.19 0.93 -22.42
CA PRO A 6 7.10 1.75 -21.91
C PRO A 6 6.30 2.36 -23.08
N PRO A 7 4.97 2.25 -23.11
CA PRO A 7 4.12 2.70 -24.21
C PRO A 7 3.88 4.23 -24.16
N LEU A 8 4.96 5.01 -24.09
CA LEU A 8 4.88 6.46 -23.85
C LEU A 8 4.07 7.21 -24.90
N ASP A 9 4.10 6.79 -26.16
CA ASP A 9 3.33 7.44 -27.23
C ASP A 9 1.81 7.26 -27.03
N ASP A 10 1.39 6.08 -26.59
CA ASP A 10 -0.03 5.79 -26.31
C ASP A 10 -0.48 6.51 -25.03
N ILE A 11 0.33 6.46 -23.97
CA ILE A 11 0.10 7.20 -22.72
C ILE A 11 -0.07 8.70 -23.01
N ARG A 12 0.85 9.31 -23.79
CA ARG A 12 0.77 10.73 -24.17
C ARG A 12 -0.50 11.03 -24.96
N PHE A 13 -0.84 10.17 -25.92
CA PHE A 13 -2.05 10.34 -26.71
C PHE A 13 -3.31 10.33 -25.82
N VAL A 14 -3.43 9.33 -24.93
CA VAL A 14 -4.58 9.22 -24.02
C VAL A 14 -4.63 10.41 -23.06
N LEU A 15 -3.53 10.78 -22.43
CA LEU A 15 -3.49 11.92 -21.49
C LEU A 15 -3.85 13.24 -22.18
N GLY A 16 -3.26 13.51 -23.34
CA GLY A 16 -3.43 14.77 -24.06
C GLY A 16 -4.77 14.90 -24.79
N HIS A 17 -5.28 13.82 -25.38
CA HIS A 17 -6.44 13.88 -26.28
C HIS A 17 -7.72 13.23 -25.73
N VAL A 18 -7.62 12.38 -24.71
CA VAL A 18 -8.78 11.67 -24.14
C VAL A 18 -9.07 12.13 -22.71
N ALA A 19 -8.05 12.19 -21.87
CA ALA A 19 -8.21 12.54 -20.46
C ALA A 19 -8.23 14.05 -20.17
N GLY A 20 -7.90 14.89 -21.16
CA GLY A 20 -7.93 16.34 -21.03
C GLY A 20 -6.86 16.87 -20.07
N LEU A 21 -5.62 16.34 -20.13
CA LEU A 21 -4.55 16.72 -19.21
C LEU A 21 -4.29 18.24 -19.20
N ASP A 22 -4.36 18.92 -20.34
CA ASP A 22 -4.16 20.38 -20.42
C ASP A 22 -5.18 21.16 -19.57
N GLU A 23 -6.46 20.76 -19.65
CA GLU A 23 -7.52 21.36 -18.84
C GLU A 23 -7.32 21.09 -17.35
N LEU A 24 -6.86 19.88 -16.99
CA LEU A 24 -6.54 19.52 -15.60
C LEU A 24 -5.39 20.37 -15.05
N LEU A 25 -4.31 20.56 -15.81
CA LEU A 25 -3.16 21.36 -15.40
C LEU A 25 -3.51 22.84 -15.21
N GLY A 26 -4.57 23.32 -15.86
CA GLY A 26 -5.13 24.65 -15.64
C GLY A 26 -5.85 24.84 -14.29
N LEU A 27 -6.12 23.77 -13.53
CA LEU A 27 -6.80 23.86 -12.24
C LEU A 27 -5.84 24.32 -11.13
N PRO A 28 -6.30 25.12 -10.14
CA PRO A 28 -5.45 25.69 -9.10
C PRO A 28 -4.49 24.70 -8.40
N PRO A 29 -4.90 23.46 -8.05
CA PRO A 29 -4.00 22.49 -7.41
C PRO A 29 -2.82 22.04 -8.27
N PHE A 30 -2.88 22.19 -9.60
CA PHE A 30 -1.94 21.56 -10.54
C PHE A 30 -1.13 22.58 -11.34
N THR A 31 -1.27 23.88 -11.06
CA THR A 31 -0.59 24.96 -11.78
C THR A 31 0.94 24.98 -11.64
N ALA A 32 1.49 24.13 -10.77
CA ALA A 32 2.93 23.89 -10.66
C ALA A 32 3.50 23.05 -11.83
N TYR A 33 2.63 22.43 -12.63
CA TYR A 33 2.98 21.53 -13.73
C TYR A 33 2.43 22.04 -15.05
N ASP A 34 3.16 21.79 -16.12
CA ASP A 34 2.76 22.01 -17.51
C ASP A 34 2.89 20.72 -18.33
N LEU A 35 2.38 20.71 -19.56
CA LEU A 35 2.42 19.51 -20.41
C LEU A 35 3.85 19.02 -20.67
N ALA A 36 4.80 19.95 -20.85
CA ALA A 36 6.19 19.62 -21.15
C ALA A 36 6.89 18.94 -19.97
N SER A 37 6.70 19.45 -18.75
CA SER A 37 7.23 18.85 -17.51
C SER A 37 6.59 17.50 -17.21
N VAL A 38 5.29 17.32 -17.46
CA VAL A 38 4.65 15.99 -17.34
C VAL A 38 5.21 15.01 -18.38
N GLU A 39 5.44 15.46 -19.62
CA GLU A 39 6.01 14.62 -20.67
C GLU A 39 7.44 14.16 -20.34
N GLU A 40 8.28 15.07 -19.84
CA GLU A 40 9.64 14.75 -19.39
C GLU A 40 9.60 13.75 -18.23
N LEU A 41 8.72 13.98 -17.26
CA LEU A 41 8.52 13.09 -16.12
C LEU A 41 8.09 11.68 -16.55
N LEU A 42 7.15 11.57 -17.49
CA LEU A 42 6.72 10.27 -18.02
C LEU A 42 7.85 9.56 -18.76
N GLY A 43 8.67 10.31 -19.51
CA GLY A 43 9.87 9.77 -20.16
C GLY A 43 10.87 9.19 -19.15
N GLU A 44 11.13 9.93 -18.08
CA GLU A 44 12.02 9.50 -17.00
C GLU A 44 11.43 8.32 -16.21
N ALA A 45 10.13 8.33 -15.91
CA ALA A 45 9.44 7.21 -15.30
C ALA A 45 9.53 5.94 -16.16
N GLY A 46 9.28 6.05 -17.46
CA GLY A 46 9.40 4.95 -18.40
C GLY A 46 10.82 4.36 -18.45
N ARG A 47 11.84 5.23 -18.50
CA ARG A 47 13.25 4.81 -18.45
C ARG A 47 13.57 4.10 -17.14
N PHE A 48 13.18 4.68 -16.00
CA PHE A 48 13.39 4.08 -14.68
C PHE A 48 12.73 2.70 -14.60
N VAL A 49 11.49 2.58 -15.05
CA VAL A 49 10.76 1.30 -15.03
C VAL A 49 11.46 0.25 -15.90
N ALA A 50 11.90 0.61 -17.11
CA ALA A 50 12.58 -0.32 -18.02
C ALA A 50 13.96 -0.75 -17.52
N GLU A 51 14.72 0.15 -16.89
CA GLU A 51 16.09 -0.09 -16.46
C GLU A 51 16.21 -0.67 -15.04
N VAL A 52 15.23 -0.41 -14.18
CA VAL A 52 15.27 -0.75 -12.74
C VAL A 52 14.26 -1.82 -12.36
N ILE A 53 12.99 -1.62 -12.74
CA ILE A 53 11.90 -2.48 -12.28
C ILE A 53 11.78 -3.73 -13.16
N ALA A 54 11.67 -3.56 -14.48
CA ALA A 54 11.44 -4.66 -15.43
C ALA A 54 12.49 -5.80 -15.32
N PRO A 55 13.80 -5.54 -15.12
CA PRO A 55 14.79 -6.60 -14.99
C PRO A 55 14.55 -7.54 -13.80
N THR A 56 13.86 -7.08 -12.75
CA THR A 56 13.59 -7.89 -11.55
C THR A 56 12.44 -8.88 -11.72
N ASN A 57 11.64 -8.76 -12.78
CA ASN A 57 10.39 -9.53 -12.92
C ASN A 57 10.63 -11.05 -13.01
N VAL A 58 11.55 -11.48 -13.89
CA VAL A 58 11.82 -12.91 -14.13
C VAL A 58 12.37 -13.60 -12.88
N ASP A 59 13.31 -12.98 -12.19
CA ASP A 59 13.89 -13.55 -10.97
C ASP A 59 12.89 -13.47 -9.81
N GLY A 60 12.05 -12.43 -9.76
CA GLY A 60 10.95 -12.34 -8.82
C GLY A 60 9.92 -13.46 -8.98
N ASP A 61 9.62 -13.88 -10.20
CA ASP A 61 8.76 -15.02 -10.45
C ASP A 61 9.43 -16.37 -10.14
N ARG A 62 10.69 -16.56 -10.57
CA ARG A 62 11.40 -17.84 -10.42
C ARG A 62 11.81 -18.16 -9.00
N LEU A 63 12.20 -17.15 -8.24
CA LEU A 63 12.79 -17.31 -6.90
C LEU A 63 11.81 -16.91 -5.80
N GLY A 64 10.88 -15.99 -6.09
CA GLY A 64 9.83 -15.58 -5.17
C GLY A 64 10.33 -14.91 -3.89
N SER A 65 9.40 -14.61 -3.00
CA SER A 65 9.68 -14.21 -1.61
C SER A 65 9.89 -15.44 -0.72
N ARG A 66 10.63 -15.28 0.38
CA ARG A 66 10.95 -16.38 1.31
C ARG A 66 10.67 -15.99 2.75
N ARG A 67 9.83 -16.78 3.43
CA ARG A 67 9.69 -16.70 4.89
C ARG A 67 10.87 -17.37 5.59
N ASN A 68 11.45 -16.67 6.56
CA ASN A 68 12.54 -17.14 7.40
C ASN A 68 12.01 -17.83 8.68
N PRO A 69 12.85 -18.59 9.39
CA PRO A 69 12.42 -19.28 10.62
C PRO A 69 11.91 -18.36 11.74
N ASP A 70 12.35 -17.10 11.77
CA ASP A 70 11.98 -16.06 12.74
C ASP A 70 10.70 -15.27 12.34
N GLY A 71 10.01 -15.73 11.31
CA GLY A 71 8.79 -15.09 10.79
C GLY A 71 9.04 -13.85 9.93
N SER A 72 10.29 -13.39 9.76
CA SER A 72 10.60 -12.36 8.76
C SER A 72 10.43 -12.90 7.34
N VAL A 73 10.21 -12.02 6.37
CA VAL A 73 10.13 -12.38 4.95
C VAL A 73 11.18 -11.60 4.18
N THR A 74 12.02 -12.32 3.46
CA THR A 74 12.94 -11.75 2.49
C THR A 74 12.21 -11.56 1.16
N ALA A 75 12.20 -10.33 0.64
CA ALA A 75 11.62 -10.03 -0.65
C ALA A 75 12.35 -10.75 -1.79
N ALA A 76 11.70 -10.81 -2.95
CA ALA A 76 12.32 -11.38 -4.15
C ALA A 76 13.66 -10.70 -4.50
N PRO A 77 14.61 -11.42 -5.11
CA PRO A 77 15.90 -10.85 -5.49
C PRO A 77 15.76 -9.58 -6.32
N GLY A 78 16.51 -8.53 -5.92
CA GLY A 78 16.49 -7.22 -6.57
C GLY A 78 15.34 -6.30 -6.15
N PHE A 79 14.26 -6.80 -5.53
CA PHE A 79 13.11 -5.95 -5.19
C PHE A 79 13.45 -4.90 -4.13
N ALA A 80 14.21 -5.24 -3.10
CA ALA A 80 14.58 -4.28 -2.06
C ALA A 80 15.43 -3.12 -2.65
N ASP A 81 16.42 -3.40 -3.49
CA ASP A 81 17.22 -2.36 -4.18
C ASP A 81 16.35 -1.50 -5.11
N ALA A 82 15.53 -2.16 -5.94
CA ALA A 82 14.61 -1.48 -6.84
C ALA A 82 13.62 -0.58 -6.09
N TYR A 83 13.11 -1.04 -4.94
CA TYR A 83 12.20 -0.28 -4.07
C TYR A 83 12.90 0.94 -3.46
N GLN A 84 14.12 0.80 -2.96
CA GLN A 84 14.88 1.93 -2.41
C GLN A 84 15.20 2.97 -3.49
N ARG A 85 15.52 2.55 -4.71
CA ARG A 85 15.67 3.45 -5.86
C ARG A 85 14.35 4.12 -6.24
N TYR A 86 13.24 3.39 -6.17
CA TYR A 86 11.90 3.90 -6.45
C TYR A 86 11.50 5.00 -5.44
N VAL A 87 11.74 4.76 -4.16
CA VAL A 87 11.56 5.71 -3.05
C VAL A 87 12.47 6.93 -3.22
N THR A 88 13.77 6.73 -3.47
CA THR A 88 14.75 7.82 -3.61
C THR A 88 14.43 8.73 -4.78
N ALA A 89 13.89 8.18 -5.87
CA ALA A 89 13.45 8.96 -7.04
C ALA A 89 12.13 9.73 -6.81
N GLY A 90 11.44 9.51 -5.68
CA GLY A 90 10.20 10.22 -5.34
C GLY A 90 8.94 9.70 -6.03
N TRP A 91 9.02 8.56 -6.73
CA TRP A 91 7.88 7.99 -7.46
C TRP A 91 6.66 7.65 -6.58
N PRO A 92 6.80 7.10 -5.36
CA PRO A 92 5.64 6.88 -4.50
C PRO A 92 4.88 8.18 -4.20
N ALA A 93 5.62 9.29 -3.99
CA ALA A 93 5.08 10.55 -3.51
C ALA A 93 4.42 11.41 -4.59
N ALA A 94 4.75 11.15 -5.86
CA ALA A 94 4.43 11.99 -7.02
C ALA A 94 2.99 12.56 -7.04
N PRO A 95 1.92 11.76 -6.93
CA PRO A 95 0.54 12.27 -7.04
C PRO A 95 -0.09 12.71 -5.71
N PHE A 96 0.62 12.57 -4.59
CA PHE A 96 0.06 12.85 -3.26
C PHE A 96 0.15 14.32 -2.87
N ASP A 97 -0.57 14.68 -1.80
CA ASP A 97 -0.67 16.04 -1.29
C ASP A 97 0.69 16.60 -0.82
N PRO A 98 1.13 17.77 -1.32
CA PRO A 98 2.33 18.44 -0.86
C PRO A 98 2.35 18.75 0.65
N GLU A 99 1.20 18.92 1.31
CA GLU A 99 1.11 19.14 2.77
C GLU A 99 1.80 18.02 3.56
N TYR A 100 1.75 16.78 3.04
CA TYR A 100 2.33 15.60 3.65
C TYR A 100 3.57 15.07 2.89
N GLY A 101 4.20 15.91 2.07
CA GLY A 101 5.43 15.57 1.33
C GLY A 101 5.22 14.92 -0.03
N GLY A 102 4.01 14.99 -0.58
CA GLY A 102 3.72 14.56 -1.95
C GLY A 102 4.18 15.56 -3.03
N GLY A 103 4.18 15.10 -4.28
CA GLY A 103 4.51 15.95 -5.43
C GLY A 103 3.35 16.81 -5.93
N GLY A 104 2.10 16.45 -5.62
CA GLY A 104 0.92 17.18 -6.08
C GLY A 104 0.60 17.00 -7.56
N LEU A 105 1.13 15.97 -8.22
CA LEU A 105 0.75 15.66 -9.61
C LEU A 105 -0.70 15.22 -9.72
N PRO A 106 -1.39 15.52 -10.83
CA PRO A 106 -2.69 14.94 -11.10
C PRO A 106 -2.65 13.42 -11.06
N TRP A 107 -3.63 12.79 -10.40
CA TRP A 107 -3.70 11.34 -10.27
C TRP A 107 -3.74 10.59 -11.61
N VAL A 108 -4.21 11.23 -12.69
CA VAL A 108 -4.16 10.64 -14.03
C VAL A 108 -2.73 10.38 -14.52
N VAL A 109 -1.76 11.23 -14.13
CA VAL A 109 -0.33 11.02 -14.39
C VAL A 109 0.22 9.92 -13.48
N GLY A 110 -0.19 9.91 -12.20
CA GLY A 110 0.16 8.84 -11.27
C GLY A 110 -0.29 7.45 -11.76
N LEU A 111 -1.49 7.36 -12.33
CA LEU A 111 -2.02 6.13 -12.94
C LEU A 111 -1.18 5.68 -14.15
N ALA A 112 -0.73 6.60 -15.00
CA ALA A 112 0.15 6.25 -16.12
C ALA A 112 1.51 5.70 -15.66
N VAL A 113 2.08 6.25 -14.58
CA VAL A 113 3.30 5.70 -13.97
C VAL A 113 3.02 4.31 -13.37
N GLN A 114 1.89 4.16 -12.66
CA GLN A 114 1.48 2.90 -12.07
C GLN A 114 1.26 1.81 -13.13
N GLU A 115 0.70 2.15 -14.29
CA GLU A 115 0.54 1.25 -15.44
C GLU A 115 1.89 0.69 -15.86
N MET A 116 2.87 1.57 -16.06
CA MET A 116 4.21 1.16 -16.48
C MET A 116 4.87 0.22 -15.46
N VAL A 117 4.81 0.57 -14.17
CA VAL A 117 5.38 -0.26 -13.10
C VAL A 117 4.71 -1.63 -13.06
N THR A 118 3.38 -1.67 -13.20
CA THR A 118 2.57 -2.90 -13.15
C THR A 118 2.83 -3.80 -14.36
N ALA A 119 2.86 -3.24 -15.56
CA ALA A 119 3.18 -3.97 -16.79
C ALA A 119 4.61 -4.53 -16.77
N ALA A 120 5.56 -3.78 -16.19
CA ALA A 120 6.94 -4.22 -16.06
C ALA A 120 7.12 -5.32 -15.00
N ASN A 121 6.48 -5.19 -13.85
CA ASN A 121 6.55 -6.16 -12.75
C ASN A 121 5.36 -6.02 -11.79
N MET A 122 4.30 -6.82 -12.04
CA MET A 122 3.09 -6.86 -11.22
C MET A 122 3.37 -7.26 -9.77
N SER A 123 4.30 -8.20 -9.51
CA SER A 123 4.62 -8.60 -8.13
C SER A 123 5.16 -7.43 -7.30
N PHE A 124 6.02 -6.61 -7.92
CA PHE A 124 6.59 -5.42 -7.31
C PHE A 124 5.54 -4.34 -7.11
N SER A 125 4.72 -4.07 -8.14
CA SER A 125 3.76 -2.95 -8.15
C SER A 125 2.71 -3.04 -7.05
N LEU A 126 2.36 -4.24 -6.61
CA LEU A 126 1.39 -4.46 -5.53
C LEU A 126 1.80 -3.83 -4.19
N CYS A 127 3.10 -3.64 -3.92
CA CYS A 127 3.56 -3.02 -2.67
C CYS A 127 3.20 -1.53 -2.61
N PRO A 128 3.70 -0.66 -3.52
CA PRO A 128 3.33 0.75 -3.51
C PRO A 128 1.83 0.97 -3.74
N MET A 129 1.15 0.09 -4.49
CA MET A 129 -0.30 0.14 -4.68
C MET A 129 -1.07 0.01 -3.35
N LEU A 130 -0.66 -0.91 -2.46
CA LEU A 130 -1.30 -1.04 -1.15
C LEU A 130 -0.94 0.11 -0.21
N SER A 131 0.29 0.62 -0.27
CA SER A 131 0.67 1.85 0.45
C SER A 131 -0.21 3.03 0.04
N GLN A 132 -0.49 3.21 -1.25
CA GLN A 132 -1.40 4.23 -1.76
C GLN A 132 -2.81 4.09 -1.17
N GLY A 133 -3.34 2.88 -1.10
CA GLY A 133 -4.63 2.61 -0.47
C GLY A 133 -4.67 2.97 1.02
N ALA A 134 -3.56 2.73 1.74
CA ALA A 134 -3.42 3.11 3.14
C ALA A 134 -3.37 4.65 3.30
N VAL A 135 -2.60 5.34 2.45
CA VAL A 135 -2.57 6.82 2.40
C VAL A 135 -3.96 7.39 2.21
N HIS A 136 -4.71 6.93 1.20
CA HIS A 136 -6.07 7.42 0.94
C HIS A 136 -7.02 7.22 2.12
N THR A 137 -6.90 6.09 2.82
CA THR A 137 -7.74 5.80 4.00
C THR A 137 -7.43 6.75 5.14
N LEU A 138 -6.15 6.99 5.43
CA LEU A 138 -5.72 7.89 6.49
C LEU A 138 -5.99 9.36 6.15
N THR A 139 -5.81 9.77 4.90
CA THR A 139 -6.19 11.11 4.44
C THR A 139 -7.67 11.39 4.66
N ALA A 140 -8.53 10.40 4.38
CA ALA A 140 -9.98 10.56 4.51
C ALA A 140 -10.47 10.45 5.96
N HIS A 141 -9.94 9.52 6.76
CA HIS A 141 -10.55 9.10 8.03
C HIS A 141 -9.61 9.14 9.24
N GLY A 142 -8.32 9.39 9.04
CA GLY A 142 -7.35 9.53 10.13
C GLY A 142 -7.58 10.79 10.96
N SER A 143 -7.25 10.75 12.24
CA SER A 143 -7.15 11.95 13.07
C SER A 143 -6.01 12.85 12.61
N THR A 144 -5.99 14.13 13.02
CA THR A 144 -4.88 15.04 12.69
C THR A 144 -3.53 14.48 13.12
N ASP A 145 -3.46 13.86 14.30
CA ASP A 145 -2.26 13.23 14.82
C ASP A 145 -1.85 11.98 14.03
N GLN A 146 -2.82 11.17 13.59
CA GLN A 146 -2.52 10.05 12.70
C GLN A 146 -1.99 10.55 11.35
N LYS A 147 -2.60 11.59 10.78
CA LYS A 147 -2.16 12.13 9.50
C LYS A 147 -0.71 12.65 9.58
N SER A 148 -0.38 13.43 10.61
CA SER A 148 0.97 13.97 10.78
C SER A 148 2.02 12.90 11.02
N ARG A 149 1.70 11.82 11.75
CA ARG A 149 2.66 10.73 12.04
C ARG A 149 2.84 9.76 10.88
N TRP A 150 1.75 9.34 10.23
CA TRP A 150 1.78 8.21 9.30
C TRP A 150 1.89 8.62 7.83
N LEU A 151 1.23 9.72 7.41
CA LEU A 151 1.19 10.09 5.99
C LEU A 151 2.57 10.41 5.41
N PRO A 152 3.45 11.20 6.05
CA PRO A 152 4.75 11.53 5.46
C PRO A 152 5.60 10.28 5.17
N LYS A 153 5.54 9.28 6.05
CA LYS A 153 6.30 8.02 5.93
C LYS A 153 5.73 7.08 4.87
N LEU A 154 4.40 7.03 4.75
CA LEU A 154 3.72 6.22 3.72
C LEU A 154 3.81 6.86 2.33
N ILE A 155 3.72 8.19 2.24
CA ILE A 155 3.81 8.95 0.98
C ILE A 155 5.23 8.91 0.43
N SER A 156 6.26 9.06 1.28
CA SER A 156 7.65 8.92 0.84
C SER A 156 7.98 7.47 0.43
N GLY A 157 7.25 6.49 0.96
CA GLY A 157 7.53 5.07 0.80
C GLY A 157 8.60 4.53 1.76
N GLU A 158 9.06 5.34 2.72
CA GLU A 158 9.93 4.89 3.82
C GLU A 158 9.27 3.75 4.60
N TRP A 159 7.95 3.84 4.80
CA TRP A 159 7.10 2.77 5.31
C TRP A 159 6.11 2.32 4.24
N THR A 160 5.70 1.05 4.31
CA THR A 160 4.68 0.49 3.41
C THR A 160 3.35 0.33 4.12
N GLY A 161 2.27 0.21 3.35
CA GLY A 161 0.94 -0.07 3.87
C GLY A 161 0.39 -1.39 3.34
N THR A 162 -0.46 -2.04 4.14
CA THR A 162 -1.22 -3.23 3.70
C THR A 162 -2.60 -3.29 4.34
N MET A 163 -3.52 -4.05 3.74
CA MET A 163 -4.91 -4.20 4.20
C MET A 163 -5.17 -5.60 4.72
N ASN A 164 -5.84 -5.69 5.87
CA ASN A 164 -6.03 -6.95 6.58
C ASN A 164 -7.50 -7.18 6.91
N LEU A 165 -8.20 -7.85 5.99
CA LEU A 165 -9.64 -8.07 6.06
C LEU A 165 -9.94 -9.56 6.30
N THR A 166 -9.46 -10.39 5.38
CA THR A 166 -9.84 -11.79 5.21
C THR A 166 -9.32 -12.69 6.33
N GLU A 167 -10.17 -13.60 6.77
CA GLU A 167 -9.85 -14.68 7.70
C GLU A 167 -10.17 -16.03 7.06
N PRO A 168 -9.64 -17.17 7.57
CA PRO A 168 -9.91 -18.49 6.98
C PRO A 168 -11.39 -18.80 6.78
N GLN A 169 -12.25 -18.32 7.68
CA GLN A 169 -13.70 -18.48 7.64
C GLN A 169 -14.45 -17.25 7.10
N ALA A 170 -13.76 -16.14 6.78
CA ALA A 170 -14.37 -14.86 6.40
C ALA A 170 -13.67 -14.25 5.17
N GLY A 171 -14.11 -14.68 3.99
CA GLY A 171 -13.74 -14.12 2.67
C GLY A 171 -14.75 -13.10 2.17
N SER A 172 -15.63 -13.50 1.25
CA SER A 172 -16.70 -12.64 0.74
C SER A 172 -17.65 -12.16 1.83
N ASP A 173 -17.88 -12.97 2.87
CA ASP A 173 -18.57 -12.55 4.09
C ASP A 173 -17.56 -12.02 5.13
N VAL A 174 -17.04 -10.82 4.88
CA VAL A 174 -16.15 -10.12 5.83
C VAL A 174 -16.84 -9.89 7.18
N GLY A 175 -18.17 -9.89 7.23
CA GLY A 175 -18.97 -9.74 8.46
C GLY A 175 -18.73 -10.87 9.47
N ALA A 176 -18.29 -12.04 9.02
CA ALA A 176 -18.00 -13.21 9.84
C ALA A 176 -16.61 -13.18 10.50
N LEU A 177 -15.86 -12.07 10.38
CA LEU A 177 -14.55 -11.94 11.00
C LEU A 177 -14.63 -12.11 12.53
N SER A 178 -13.59 -12.71 13.09
CA SER A 178 -13.44 -13.08 14.50
C SER A 178 -12.28 -12.37 15.20
N THR A 179 -11.39 -11.71 14.44
CA THR A 179 -10.34 -10.87 15.02
C THR A 179 -10.96 -9.82 15.93
N ARG A 180 -10.46 -9.76 17.17
CA ARG A 180 -10.97 -8.90 18.24
C ARG A 180 -10.05 -7.73 18.52
N ALA A 181 -10.62 -6.65 19.02
CA ALA A 181 -9.92 -5.47 19.49
C ALA A 181 -10.38 -5.14 20.91
N VAL A 182 -9.49 -5.28 21.90
CA VAL A 182 -9.78 -4.94 23.30
C VAL A 182 -9.17 -3.59 23.62
N ARG A 183 -9.99 -2.63 24.08
CA ARG A 183 -9.51 -1.29 24.44
C ARG A 183 -8.63 -1.37 25.69
N ALA A 184 -7.44 -0.78 25.63
CA ALA A 184 -6.50 -0.66 26.74
C ALA A 184 -6.69 0.68 27.51
N GLU A 185 -6.08 0.77 28.69
CA GLU A 185 -6.16 1.96 29.55
C GLU A 185 -5.51 3.20 28.92
N ASP A 186 -4.46 2.99 28.11
CA ASP A 186 -3.73 4.03 27.36
C ASP A 186 -4.52 4.60 26.16
N GLY A 187 -5.72 4.07 25.89
CA GLY A 187 -6.58 4.48 24.78
C GLY A 187 -6.30 3.76 23.45
N THR A 188 -5.24 2.94 23.37
CA THR A 188 -4.97 2.04 22.25
C THR A 188 -5.81 0.76 22.36
N TYR A 189 -5.67 -0.15 21.40
CA TYR A 189 -6.34 -1.44 21.37
C TYR A 189 -5.30 -2.57 21.36
N ARG A 190 -5.68 -3.72 21.90
CA ARG A 190 -4.98 -4.99 21.75
C ARG A 190 -5.73 -5.83 20.73
N ILE A 191 -5.10 -6.07 19.60
CA ILE A 191 -5.66 -6.81 18.47
C ILE A 191 -5.20 -8.26 18.57
N SER A 192 -6.15 -9.20 18.63
CA SER A 192 -5.84 -10.63 18.59
C SER A 192 -6.67 -11.34 17.53
N GLY A 193 -6.01 -12.14 16.68
CA GLY A 193 -6.68 -12.88 15.61
C GLY A 193 -5.71 -13.32 14.51
N GLN A 194 -6.26 -13.86 13.42
CA GLN A 194 -5.48 -14.28 12.27
C GLN A 194 -6.09 -13.74 10.99
N LYS A 195 -5.23 -13.27 10.09
CA LYS A 195 -5.61 -12.78 8.77
C LYS A 195 -4.88 -13.59 7.70
N ILE A 196 -5.53 -13.84 6.58
CA ILE A 196 -4.97 -14.61 5.46
C ILE A 196 -5.00 -13.81 4.18
N PHE A 197 -4.18 -14.23 3.22
CA PHE A 197 -4.07 -13.58 1.91
C PHE A 197 -3.67 -12.11 1.99
N ILE A 198 -2.82 -11.77 2.96
CA ILE A 198 -2.33 -10.41 3.16
C ILE A 198 -1.18 -10.15 2.20
N THR A 199 -1.49 -9.54 1.08
CA THR A 199 -0.51 -9.08 0.09
C THR A 199 0.46 -8.09 0.74
N TRP A 200 1.76 -8.33 0.57
CA TRP A 200 2.83 -7.55 1.19
C TRP A 200 2.71 -7.44 2.72
N GLY A 201 2.16 -8.48 3.35
CA GLY A 201 1.95 -8.54 4.81
C GLY A 201 3.22 -8.68 5.65
N GLU A 202 4.36 -9.03 5.06
CA GLU A 202 5.68 -9.00 5.71
C GLU A 202 6.74 -8.97 4.63
N HIS A 203 7.80 -8.17 4.82
CA HIS A 203 8.93 -8.03 3.91
C HIS A 203 10.07 -7.21 4.54
N ASP A 204 11.21 -7.16 3.86
CA ASP A 204 12.43 -6.43 4.25
C ASP A 204 12.73 -5.19 3.38
N MET A 205 11.83 -4.82 2.46
CA MET A 205 12.03 -3.64 1.59
C MET A 205 11.92 -2.27 2.28
N ALA A 206 11.28 -2.20 3.46
CA ALA A 206 11.00 -0.96 4.17
C ALA A 206 11.24 -1.14 5.68
N GLU A 207 11.48 -0.04 6.39
CA GLU A 207 11.79 -0.06 7.82
C GLU A 207 10.57 -0.52 8.66
N ASN A 208 9.36 -0.13 8.25
CA ASN A 208 8.12 -0.46 8.94
C ASN A 208 7.00 -0.77 7.94
N ILE A 209 5.99 -1.52 8.41
CA ILE A 209 4.79 -1.87 7.66
C ILE A 209 3.58 -1.44 8.49
N VAL A 210 2.70 -0.64 7.90
CA VAL A 210 1.47 -0.15 8.52
C VAL A 210 0.31 -1.06 8.10
N HIS A 211 -0.10 -1.96 8.99
CA HIS A 211 -1.23 -2.84 8.76
C HIS A 211 -2.54 -2.11 9.07
N LEU A 212 -3.40 -1.94 8.07
CA LEU A 212 -4.78 -1.52 8.30
C LEU A 212 -5.63 -2.76 8.57
N VAL A 213 -6.03 -2.97 9.82
CA VAL A 213 -6.64 -4.21 10.30
C VAL A 213 -8.11 -4.02 10.64
N LEU A 214 -8.96 -4.88 10.09
CA LEU A 214 -10.36 -4.98 10.49
C LEU A 214 -10.52 -5.93 11.68
N ALA A 215 -11.09 -5.43 12.76
CA ALA A 215 -11.35 -6.19 13.97
C ALA A 215 -12.64 -5.71 14.65
N ARG A 216 -13.16 -6.52 15.56
CA ARG A 216 -14.40 -6.26 16.30
C ARG A 216 -14.09 -5.84 17.74
N THR A 217 -14.63 -4.70 18.17
CA THR A 217 -14.54 -4.28 19.58
C THR A 217 -15.51 -5.08 20.46
N ALA A 218 -15.31 -5.04 21.78
CA ALA A 218 -16.28 -5.60 22.71
C ALA A 218 -17.67 -4.97 22.48
N ASP A 219 -18.72 -5.77 22.63
CA ASP A 219 -20.13 -5.34 22.49
C ASP A 219 -20.54 -4.80 21.10
N ALA A 220 -19.67 -4.89 20.09
CA ALA A 220 -20.01 -4.45 18.73
C ALA A 220 -21.10 -5.32 18.09
N ALA A 221 -21.94 -4.69 17.27
CA ALA A 221 -23.04 -5.37 16.57
C ALA A 221 -22.52 -6.52 15.67
N PRO A 222 -23.27 -7.61 15.46
CA PRO A 222 -22.85 -8.67 14.56
C PRO A 222 -22.74 -8.19 13.10
N GLY A 223 -21.98 -8.94 12.29
CA GLY A 223 -21.79 -8.66 10.87
C GLY A 223 -20.91 -7.43 10.61
N THR A 224 -21.04 -6.87 9.41
CA THR A 224 -20.17 -5.78 8.91
C THR A 224 -20.33 -4.47 9.67
N LYS A 225 -21.51 -4.24 10.27
CA LYS A 225 -21.81 -3.03 11.03
C LYS A 225 -21.03 -2.90 12.33
N GLY A 226 -20.51 -3.99 12.90
CA GLY A 226 -19.71 -3.92 14.13
C GLY A 226 -18.20 -3.97 13.90
N ILE A 227 -17.74 -3.79 12.67
CA ILE A 227 -16.32 -3.86 12.34
C ILE A 227 -15.69 -2.46 12.48
N SER A 228 -14.56 -2.39 13.17
CA SER A 228 -13.71 -1.20 13.29
C SER A 228 -12.41 -1.39 12.48
N CYS A 229 -11.74 -0.28 12.14
CA CYS A 229 -10.47 -0.29 11.41
C CYS A 229 -9.36 0.26 12.29
N PHE A 230 -8.20 -0.39 12.30
CA PHE A 230 -7.08 -0.06 13.16
C PHE A 230 -5.77 0.07 12.37
N ILE A 231 -4.93 1.02 12.75
CA ILE A 231 -3.51 1.05 12.40
C ILE A 231 -2.80 0.10 13.36
N VAL A 232 -2.15 -0.93 12.84
CA VAL A 232 -1.29 -1.85 13.61
C VAL A 232 0.07 -1.86 12.94
N PRO A 233 1.09 -1.14 13.45
CA PRO A 233 2.39 -1.12 12.80
C PRO A 233 3.18 -2.39 13.13
N LYS A 234 4.07 -2.82 12.23
CA LYS A 234 5.01 -3.95 12.46
C LYS A 234 5.94 -3.67 13.64
N PHE A 235 6.46 -2.44 13.71
CA PHE A 235 7.23 -1.92 14.82
C PHE A 235 6.50 -0.72 15.42
N LEU A 236 6.44 -0.65 16.76
CA LEU A 236 5.82 0.47 17.46
C LEU A 236 6.51 1.78 17.11
N VAL A 237 5.75 2.87 17.03
CA VAL A 237 6.27 4.19 16.64
C VAL A 237 6.22 5.12 17.85
N GLY A 238 7.38 5.67 18.21
CA GLY A 238 7.50 6.66 19.29
C GLY A 238 6.83 7.99 18.94
N GLY A 239 6.57 8.82 19.95
CA GLY A 239 5.99 10.15 19.74
C GLY A 239 6.87 11.11 18.91
N ASP A 240 8.16 10.82 18.78
CA ASP A 240 9.12 11.51 17.94
C ASP A 240 9.23 10.92 16.51
N GLY A 241 8.43 9.90 16.20
CA GLY A 241 8.45 9.19 14.92
C GLY A 241 9.51 8.09 14.80
N SER A 242 10.27 7.80 15.88
CA SER A 242 11.26 6.72 15.88
C SER A 242 10.62 5.33 15.85
N VAL A 243 11.26 4.40 15.15
CA VAL A 243 10.86 2.98 15.10
C VAL A 243 11.39 2.26 16.35
N GLY A 244 10.47 1.70 17.13
CA GLY A 244 10.73 1.06 18.40
C GLY A 244 10.65 -0.47 18.35
N GLU A 245 10.15 -1.07 19.43
CA GLU A 245 10.07 -2.52 19.57
C GLU A 245 9.11 -3.17 18.57
N ARG A 246 9.36 -4.45 18.26
CA ARG A 246 8.47 -5.24 17.38
C ARG A 246 7.11 -5.39 18.05
N ASN A 247 6.05 -5.08 17.31
CA ASN A 247 4.68 -5.24 17.77
C ASN A 247 4.25 -6.71 17.69
N GLY A 248 3.09 -7.04 18.26
CA GLY A 248 2.51 -8.39 18.30
C GLY A 248 1.96 -8.89 16.96
N VAL A 249 2.62 -8.60 15.83
CA VAL A 249 2.25 -9.08 14.49
C VAL A 249 3.36 -9.97 13.93
N GLU A 250 3.00 -11.19 13.53
CA GLU A 250 3.92 -12.16 12.97
C GLU A 250 3.38 -12.75 11.66
N CYS A 251 4.22 -12.86 10.64
CA CYS A 251 3.93 -13.68 9.48
C CYS A 251 4.09 -15.16 9.84
N VAL A 252 3.01 -15.92 9.77
CA VAL A 252 2.96 -17.36 10.08
C VAL A 252 3.39 -18.20 8.88
N SER A 253 2.96 -17.81 7.68
CA SER A 253 3.29 -18.49 6.43
C SER A 253 3.17 -17.53 5.24
N VAL A 254 3.82 -17.89 4.14
CA VAL A 254 3.65 -17.24 2.84
C VAL A 254 3.05 -18.28 1.89
N GLU A 255 1.99 -17.89 1.19
CA GLU A 255 1.24 -18.79 0.29
C GLU A 255 2.06 -19.21 -0.93
N HIS A 256 1.90 -20.48 -1.32
CA HIS A 256 2.38 -20.98 -2.61
C HIS A 256 1.31 -20.74 -3.68
N LYS A 257 1.62 -19.89 -4.65
CA LYS A 257 0.65 -19.32 -5.60
C LYS A 257 0.91 -19.81 -7.03
N MET A 258 -0.02 -19.52 -7.92
CA MET A 258 0.12 -19.76 -9.37
C MET A 258 1.09 -18.78 -10.05
N GLY A 259 1.16 -17.56 -9.55
CA GLY A 259 1.98 -16.48 -10.08
C GLY A 259 2.18 -15.41 -9.00
N ILE A 260 2.65 -14.22 -9.41
CA ILE A 260 3.02 -13.11 -8.52
C ILE A 260 3.88 -13.55 -7.34
N HIS A 261 4.84 -14.47 -7.57
CA HIS A 261 5.63 -15.10 -6.52
C HIS A 261 6.52 -14.11 -5.75
N GLY A 262 6.93 -13.02 -6.40
CA GLY A 262 7.70 -11.95 -5.78
C GLY A 262 6.89 -11.11 -4.79
N SER A 263 5.55 -11.16 -4.84
CA SER A 263 4.68 -10.54 -3.85
C SER A 263 4.38 -11.54 -2.73
N PRO A 264 4.90 -11.34 -1.51
CA PRO A 264 4.56 -12.21 -0.39
C PRO A 264 3.08 -12.06 -0.05
N THR A 265 2.38 -13.19 0.00
CA THR A 265 0.97 -13.26 0.38
C THR A 265 0.93 -14.00 1.70
N CYS A 266 0.74 -13.26 2.78
CA CYS A 266 1.01 -13.75 4.13
C CYS A 266 -0.25 -14.23 4.83
N VAL A 267 -0.08 -15.25 5.68
CA VAL A 267 -0.93 -15.46 6.84
C VAL A 267 -0.30 -14.70 8.00
N LEU A 268 -1.04 -13.78 8.61
CA LEU A 268 -0.58 -12.98 9.73
C LEU A 268 -1.30 -13.38 11.02
N SER A 269 -0.56 -13.58 12.09
CA SER A 269 -1.08 -13.71 13.44
C SER A 269 -0.90 -12.39 14.18
N PHE A 270 -1.96 -11.96 14.85
CA PHE A 270 -1.94 -10.83 15.78
C PHE A 270 -2.13 -11.40 17.18
N ASP A 271 -1.17 -11.15 18.07
CA ASP A 271 -1.19 -11.57 19.47
C ASP A 271 -0.97 -10.36 20.37
N ASP A 272 -2.07 -9.89 20.95
CA ASP A 272 -2.16 -8.63 21.71
C ASP A 272 -1.42 -7.45 21.06
N ALA A 273 -1.47 -7.39 19.72
CA ALA A 273 -0.81 -6.35 18.93
C ALA A 273 -1.41 -4.99 19.27
N VAL A 274 -0.55 -3.99 19.50
CA VAL A 274 -0.99 -2.63 19.77
C VAL A 274 -1.53 -2.01 18.48
N GLY A 275 -2.76 -1.53 18.53
CA GLY A 275 -3.43 -0.87 17.42
C GLY A 275 -4.08 0.45 17.81
N GLU A 276 -4.17 1.37 16.86
CA GLU A 276 -4.86 2.65 17.00
C GLU A 276 -6.13 2.66 16.16
N LEU A 277 -7.27 3.04 16.74
CA LEU A 277 -8.53 3.15 16.01
C LEU A 277 -8.44 4.26 14.97
N ILE A 278 -8.89 3.98 13.74
CA ILE A 278 -9.07 4.99 12.69
C ILE A 278 -10.53 5.45 12.75
N GLY A 279 -10.74 6.75 12.94
CA GLY A 279 -12.08 7.34 13.03
C GLY A 279 -12.90 6.77 14.20
N GLU A 280 -14.14 6.38 13.91
CA GLU A 280 -15.10 5.87 14.89
C GLU A 280 -15.12 4.34 14.94
N GLU A 281 -15.46 3.78 16.12
CA GLU A 281 -15.77 2.35 16.22
C GLU A 281 -16.96 2.00 15.32
N GLN A 282 -17.00 0.75 14.85
CA GLN A 282 -18.11 0.20 14.06
C GLN A 282 -18.30 0.87 12.67
N ALA A 283 -17.38 1.76 12.28
CA ALA A 283 -17.31 2.39 10.95
C ALA A 283 -16.19 1.82 10.06
N GLY A 284 -15.49 0.79 10.51
CA GLY A 284 -14.29 0.24 9.85
C GLY A 284 -14.51 -0.24 8.42
N MET A 285 -15.63 -0.93 8.15
CA MET A 285 -15.96 -1.32 6.77
C MET A 285 -16.17 -0.12 5.86
N ARG A 286 -16.81 0.96 6.36
CA ARG A 286 -17.02 2.19 5.59
C ARG A 286 -15.68 2.85 5.25
N TYR A 287 -14.75 2.89 6.20
CA TYR A 287 -13.41 3.45 5.96
C TYR A 287 -12.60 2.59 5.00
N MET A 288 -12.66 1.27 5.13
CA MET A 288 -11.96 0.34 4.24
C MET A 288 -12.46 0.41 2.79
N PHE A 289 -13.71 0.82 2.54
CA PHE A 289 -14.19 1.06 1.18
C PHE A 289 -13.42 2.18 0.45
N THR A 290 -12.83 3.15 1.16
CA THR A 290 -11.94 4.14 0.56
C THR A 290 -10.71 3.45 -0.05
N MET A 291 -10.08 2.53 0.69
CA MET A 291 -8.98 1.70 0.19
C MET A 291 -9.44 0.78 -0.95
N MET A 292 -10.57 0.09 -0.78
CA MET A 292 -11.06 -0.88 -1.77
C MET A 292 -11.42 -0.23 -3.10
N ASN A 293 -11.94 0.99 -3.11
CA ASN A 293 -12.23 1.70 -4.36
C ASN A 293 -10.95 2.03 -5.13
N ASN A 294 -9.89 2.44 -4.43
CA ASN A 294 -8.58 2.63 -5.04
C ASN A 294 -7.99 1.30 -5.55
N ALA A 295 -8.00 0.25 -4.72
CA ALA A 295 -7.52 -1.07 -5.11
C ALA A 295 -8.27 -1.62 -6.33
N ARG A 296 -9.59 -1.42 -6.44
CA ARG A 296 -10.38 -1.85 -7.61
C ARG A 296 -9.94 -1.18 -8.91
N LEU A 297 -9.65 0.13 -8.87
CA LEU A 297 -9.13 0.85 -10.03
C LEU A 297 -7.75 0.31 -10.42
N SER A 298 -6.87 0.18 -9.42
CA SER A 298 -5.50 -0.33 -9.59
C SER A 298 -5.45 -1.77 -10.11
N VAL A 299 -6.31 -2.66 -9.61
CA VAL A 299 -6.44 -4.05 -10.10
C VAL A 299 -7.06 -4.08 -11.51
N GLY A 300 -7.93 -3.13 -11.86
CA GLY A 300 -8.38 -2.96 -13.23
C GLY A 300 -7.22 -2.65 -14.19
N LEU A 301 -6.27 -1.82 -13.73
CA LEU A 301 -5.07 -1.48 -14.48
C LEU A 301 -4.10 -2.67 -14.62
N GLU A 302 -4.05 -3.57 -13.63
CA GLU A 302 -3.26 -4.81 -13.72
C GLU A 302 -3.70 -5.74 -14.86
N GLY A 303 -4.96 -5.64 -15.30
CA GLY A 303 -5.51 -6.46 -16.39
C GLY A 303 -5.52 -5.80 -17.77
N LEU A 304 -5.11 -4.54 -17.86
CA LEU A 304 -5.02 -3.76 -19.12
C LEU A 304 -3.79 -4.19 -19.93
#